data_AF-A0A2J8X0P2-F1
#
_entry.id   AF-A0A2J8X0P2-F1
#
_cell.length_a   1.000
_cell.length_b   1.000
_cell.length_c   1.000
_cell.angle_alpha   90.00
_cell.angle_beta   90.00
_cell.angle_gamma   90.00
#
_symmetry.space_group_name_H-M   'P 1'
#
loop_
_entity.id
_entity.type
_entity.pdbx_description
1 polymer ?
#
loop_
_entity_poly.entity_id
_entity_poly.type
_entity_poly.pdbx_seq_one_letter_code
_entity_poly.pdbx_strand_id
1 'polypeptide(L)'
;MRVIRVGTRKSQLARIQTDSVVATLKALYPGLQFEIIAMSTTGDKILDTALSKIGEKSLFTKELEHALEKNEVDLVVHSLKDLPTVLPPGFTIGAICKRENPHDAVVFHPKFAGKTLETLPEKSVVGTSSLRRAAQLQRKFPHLEFRSIRGNLNTRLRKLDEQQEFSAIILATAGLQRMGWHNRVGQ
;
A
#
# COMPACT_ATOMS: atom_id res chain seq x y z
N MET A 1 20.45 -26.17 11.44
CA MET A 1 19.21 -25.45 11.80
C MET A 1 18.51 -25.05 10.51
N ARG A 2 17.18 -25.17 10.43
CA ARG A 2 16.43 -24.73 9.25
C ARG A 2 16.23 -23.21 9.32
N VAL A 3 16.65 -22.49 8.27
CA VAL A 3 16.38 -21.06 8.09
C VAL A 3 14.97 -20.90 7.54
N ILE A 4 14.20 -19.96 8.08
CA ILE A 4 12.86 -19.62 7.60
C ILE A 4 12.97 -18.48 6.61
N ARG A 5 12.61 -18.73 5.34
CA ARG A 5 12.71 -17.76 4.25
C ARG A 5 11.40 -17.00 4.11
N VAL A 6 11.50 -15.67 4.12
CA VAL A 6 10.36 -14.76 4.12
C VAL A 6 10.34 -13.97 2.81
N GLY A 7 9.36 -14.27 1.97
CA GLY A 7 9.13 -13.57 0.70
C GLY A 7 8.49 -12.20 0.90
N THR A 8 8.98 -11.22 0.14
CA THR A 8 8.42 -9.86 0.14
C THR A 8 8.59 -9.15 -1.20
N ARG A 9 7.78 -8.12 -1.44
CA ARG A 9 7.95 -7.23 -2.60
C ARG A 9 9.13 -6.27 -2.39
N LYS A 10 9.76 -5.84 -3.49
CA LYS A 10 10.86 -4.85 -3.46
C LYS A 10 10.45 -3.44 -2.99
N SER A 11 9.15 -3.14 -2.89
CA SER A 11 8.71 -1.82 -2.43
C SER A 11 9.12 -1.56 -0.97
N GLN A 12 9.55 -0.33 -0.66
CA GLN A 12 9.99 0.06 0.68
C GLN A 12 8.93 -0.25 1.77
N LEU A 13 7.65 0.02 1.50
CA LEU A 13 6.58 -0.29 2.45
C LEU A 13 6.43 -1.80 2.68
N ALA A 14 6.50 -2.62 1.64
CA ALA A 14 6.44 -4.08 1.78
C ALA A 14 7.62 -4.61 2.60
N ARG A 15 8.82 -4.05 2.40
CA ARG A 15 10.00 -4.37 3.19
C ARG A 15 9.80 -4.03 4.67
N ILE A 16 9.35 -2.82 4.99
CA ILE A 16 9.04 -2.41 6.38
C ILE A 16 8.00 -3.32 7.03
N GLN A 17 6.94 -3.69 6.31
CA GLN A 17 5.93 -4.63 6.80
C GLN A 17 6.55 -6.00 7.11
N THR A 18 7.44 -6.47 6.23
CA THR A 18 8.13 -7.75 6.40
C THR A 18 9.09 -7.73 7.58
N ASP A 19 9.89 -6.67 7.68
CA ASP A 19 10.83 -6.48 8.78
C ASP A 19 10.09 -6.44 10.13
N SER A 20 8.91 -5.80 10.20
CA SER A 20 8.07 -5.78 11.41
C SER A 20 7.57 -7.18 11.82
N VAL A 21 7.14 -7.99 10.84
CA VAL A 21 6.72 -9.38 11.11
C VAL A 21 7.91 -10.22 11.56
N VAL A 22 9.05 -10.12 10.87
CA VAL A 22 10.28 -10.86 11.21
C VAL A 22 10.81 -10.45 12.58
N ALA A 23 10.78 -9.17 12.94
CA ALA A 23 11.16 -8.70 14.26
C ALA A 23 10.29 -9.33 15.36
N THR A 24 8.98 -9.39 15.14
CA THR A 24 8.03 -10.05 16.06
C THR A 24 8.34 -11.55 16.19
N LEU A 25 8.58 -12.24 15.07
CA LEU A 25 8.93 -13.66 15.07
C LEU A 25 10.26 -13.94 15.75
N LYS A 26 11.29 -13.10 15.54
CA LYS A 26 12.59 -13.22 16.21
C LYS A 26 12.48 -13.04 17.72
N ALA A 27 11.63 -12.12 18.18
CA ALA A 27 11.39 -11.92 19.61
C ALA A 27 10.73 -13.14 20.27
N LEU A 28 9.77 -13.78 19.57
CA LEU A 28 9.09 -14.99 20.06
C LEU A 28 9.96 -16.25 19.92
N TYR A 29 10.84 -16.30 18.93
CA TYR A 29 11.65 -17.46 18.60
C TYR A 29 13.14 -17.11 18.41
N PRO A 30 13.88 -16.79 19.48
CA PRO A 30 15.26 -16.30 19.37
C PRO A 30 16.25 -17.29 18.74
N GLY A 31 15.97 -18.60 18.81
CA GLY A 31 16.81 -19.65 18.23
C GLY A 31 16.56 -19.91 16.74
N LEU A 32 15.53 -19.30 16.14
CA LEU A 32 15.20 -19.45 14.72
C LEU A 32 15.91 -18.38 13.89
N GLN A 33 16.44 -18.79 12.74
CA GLN A 33 17.05 -17.88 11.77
C GLN A 33 16.03 -17.54 10.69
N PHE A 34 16.03 -16.26 10.27
CA PHE A 34 15.12 -15.75 9.25
C PHE A 34 15.91 -15.06 8.15
N GLU A 35 15.59 -15.38 6.89
CA GLU A 35 16.16 -14.78 5.70
C GLU A 35 15.05 -14.08 4.90
N ILE A 36 15.29 -12.85 4.43
CA ILE A 36 14.29 -12.09 3.66
C ILE A 36 14.66 -12.14 2.18
N ILE A 37 13.74 -12.67 1.37
CA ILE A 37 13.90 -12.82 -0.08
C ILE A 37 12.99 -11.80 -0.77
N ALA A 38 13.61 -10.79 -1.39
CA ALA A 38 12.89 -9.69 -2.05
C ALA A 38 12.67 -9.97 -3.54
N MET A 39 11.41 -9.96 -3.98
CA MET A 39 10.98 -10.28 -5.34
C MET A 39 10.28 -9.09 -6.00
N SER A 40 10.35 -9.01 -7.33
CA SER A 40 9.62 -8.00 -8.10
C SER A 40 8.34 -8.63 -8.65
N THR A 41 7.20 -7.94 -8.54
CA THR A 41 5.94 -8.43 -9.11
C THR A 41 5.59 -7.70 -10.40
N THR A 42 4.67 -8.25 -11.20
CA THR A 42 4.17 -7.62 -12.43
C THR A 42 3.53 -6.26 -12.14
N GLY A 43 2.81 -6.12 -11.03
CA GLY A 43 2.26 -4.84 -10.59
C GLY A 43 3.30 -3.77 -10.22
N ASP A 44 4.56 -4.15 -9.96
CA ASP A 44 5.67 -3.19 -9.81
C ASP A 44 6.19 -2.67 -11.16
N LYS A 45 6.00 -3.45 -12.24
CA LYS A 45 6.45 -3.13 -13.60
C LYS A 45 5.42 -2.34 -14.40
N ILE A 46 4.12 -2.60 -14.19
CA ILE A 46 3.03 -1.95 -14.93
C ILE A 46 2.54 -0.69 -14.21
N LEU A 47 3.17 0.45 -14.50
CA LEU A 47 2.79 1.75 -13.92
C LEU A 47 1.80 2.55 -14.79
N ASP A 48 1.76 2.28 -16.10
CA ASP A 48 1.13 3.15 -17.11
C ASP A 48 -0.34 2.85 -17.43
N THR A 49 -0.90 1.76 -16.89
CA THR A 49 -2.31 1.38 -17.11
C THR A 49 -3.13 1.51 -15.83
N ALA A 50 -4.35 2.06 -15.91
CA ALA A 50 -5.25 2.15 -14.76
C ALA A 50 -5.54 0.75 -14.18
N LEU A 51 -5.50 0.60 -12.85
CA LEU A 51 -5.72 -0.70 -12.16
C LEU A 51 -7.08 -1.32 -12.55
N SER A 52 -8.11 -0.47 -12.75
CA SER A 52 -9.43 -0.90 -13.21
C SER A 52 -9.44 -1.52 -14.61
N LYS A 53 -8.45 -1.19 -15.46
CA LYS A 53 -8.32 -1.72 -16.82
C LYS A 53 -7.44 -2.97 -16.91
N ILE A 54 -6.68 -3.30 -15.87
CA ILE A 54 -5.72 -4.42 -15.92
C ILE A 54 -6.41 -5.78 -15.65
N GLY A 55 -7.63 -5.81 -15.10
CA GLY A 55 -8.47 -7.03 -15.03
C GLY A 55 -7.96 -8.16 -14.11
N GLU A 56 -6.68 -8.17 -13.74
CA GLU A 56 -6.07 -9.22 -12.94
C GLU A 56 -6.11 -8.90 -11.45
N LYS A 57 -6.88 -9.70 -10.70
CA LYS A 57 -7.00 -9.59 -9.24
C LYS A 57 -5.71 -9.96 -8.48
N SER A 58 -4.72 -10.57 -9.14
CA SER A 58 -3.51 -11.16 -8.53
C SER A 58 -2.19 -10.45 -8.88
N LEU A 59 -2.25 -9.20 -9.37
CA LEU A 59 -1.08 -8.43 -9.86
C LEU A 59 0.10 -8.29 -8.88
N PHE A 60 -0.16 -8.46 -7.58
CA PHE A 60 0.83 -8.27 -6.53
C PHE A 60 1.11 -9.54 -5.71
N THR A 61 0.43 -10.66 -5.99
CA THR A 61 0.53 -11.90 -5.20
C THR A 61 1.10 -13.06 -6.01
N LYS A 62 0.86 -13.11 -7.33
CA LYS A 62 1.18 -14.26 -8.19
C LYS A 62 2.64 -14.72 -8.11
N GLU A 63 3.61 -13.81 -8.18
CA GLU A 63 5.03 -14.19 -8.14
C GLU A 63 5.46 -14.69 -6.75
N LEU A 64 4.82 -14.19 -5.69
CA LEU A 64 5.10 -14.63 -4.32
C LEU A 64 4.43 -15.97 -4.01
N GLU A 65 3.23 -16.20 -4.55
CA GLU A 65 2.54 -17.50 -4.51
C GLU A 65 3.37 -18.58 -5.23
N HIS A 66 3.93 -18.27 -6.40
CA HIS A 66 4.82 -19.17 -7.14
C HIS A 66 6.10 -19.51 -6.36
N ALA A 67 6.66 -18.54 -5.64
CA ALA A 67 7.82 -18.76 -4.78
C ALA A 67 7.50 -19.68 -3.59
N LEU A 68 6.29 -19.57 -3.01
CA LEU A 68 5.81 -20.49 -1.99
C LEU A 68 5.62 -21.91 -2.56
N GLU A 69 4.97 -22.03 -3.72
CA GLU A 69 4.72 -23.32 -4.39
C GLU A 69 6.02 -24.06 -4.71
N LYS A 70 7.04 -23.34 -5.17
CA LYS A 70 8.37 -23.88 -5.47
C LYS A 70 9.24 -24.12 -4.24
N ASN A 71 8.74 -23.87 -3.04
CA ASN A 71 9.52 -23.89 -1.80
C ASN A 71 10.76 -22.98 -1.89
N GLU A 72 10.71 -21.86 -2.61
CA GLU A 72 11.76 -20.83 -2.64
C GLU A 72 11.68 -19.94 -1.39
N VAL A 73 10.47 -19.74 -0.87
CA VAL A 73 10.18 -19.08 0.43
C VAL A 73 9.27 -19.97 1.27
N ASP A 74 9.28 -19.79 2.59
CA ASP A 74 8.45 -20.55 3.53
C ASP A 74 7.20 -19.77 4.00
N LEU A 75 7.25 -18.43 3.97
CA LEU A 75 6.10 -17.56 4.21
C LEU A 75 6.23 -16.24 3.45
N VAL A 76 5.10 -15.54 3.27
CA VAL A 76 5.05 -14.23 2.59
C VAL A 76 4.28 -13.23 3.42
N VAL A 77 4.73 -11.97 3.43
CA VAL A 77 4.04 -10.87 4.12
C VAL A 77 3.33 -9.96 3.13
N HIS A 78 2.03 -9.76 3.33
CA HIS A 78 1.18 -8.88 2.52
C HIS A 78 0.43 -7.86 3.36
N SER A 79 0.06 -6.74 2.73
CA SER A 79 -1.08 -5.95 3.20
C SER A 79 -2.35 -6.74 2.94
N LEU A 80 -3.14 -7.04 3.98
CA LEU A 80 -4.33 -7.89 3.87
C LEU A 80 -5.33 -7.43 2.80
N LYS A 81 -5.46 -6.11 2.58
CA LYS A 81 -6.34 -5.53 1.55
C LYS A 81 -5.93 -5.89 0.10
N ASP A 82 -4.70 -6.34 -0.10
CA ASP A 82 -4.15 -6.69 -1.41
C ASP A 82 -4.29 -8.19 -1.69
N LEU A 83 -4.76 -8.99 -0.71
CA LEU A 83 -5.06 -10.41 -0.90
C LEU A 83 -6.48 -10.60 -1.44
N PRO A 84 -6.70 -11.53 -2.39
CA PRO A 84 -8.04 -11.89 -2.83
C PRO A 84 -8.81 -12.59 -1.71
N THR A 85 -10.14 -12.51 -1.77
CA THR A 85 -11.02 -13.20 -0.80
C THR A 85 -11.03 -14.71 -0.96
N VAL A 86 -10.68 -15.21 -2.15
CA VAL A 86 -10.49 -16.63 -2.44
C VAL A 86 -9.03 -16.80 -2.82
N LEU A 87 -8.30 -17.55 -1.99
CA LEU A 87 -6.90 -17.89 -2.25
C LEU A 87 -6.82 -19.06 -3.23
N PRO A 88 -5.75 -19.16 -4.04
CA PRO A 88 -5.55 -20.35 -4.86
C PRO A 88 -5.39 -21.61 -3.98
N PRO A 89 -5.73 -22.80 -4.50
CA PRO A 89 -5.51 -24.05 -3.78
C PRO A 89 -4.05 -24.20 -3.33
N GLY A 90 -3.84 -24.75 -2.14
CA GLY A 90 -2.50 -24.93 -1.57
C GLY A 90 -1.97 -23.75 -0.76
N PHE A 91 -2.66 -22.60 -0.76
CA PHE A 91 -2.30 -21.44 0.05
C PHE A 91 -3.32 -21.13 1.14
N THR A 92 -2.86 -20.54 2.24
CA THR A 92 -3.72 -20.06 3.32
C THR A 92 -3.13 -18.80 3.96
N ILE A 93 -3.98 -17.98 4.58
CA ILE A 93 -3.53 -16.90 5.46
C ILE A 93 -3.23 -17.51 6.82
N GLY A 94 -1.96 -17.80 7.07
CA GLY A 94 -1.53 -18.41 8.34
C GLY A 94 -1.57 -17.48 9.55
N ALA A 95 -1.61 -16.16 9.35
CA ALA A 95 -1.66 -15.19 10.44
C ALA A 95 -2.30 -13.87 10.00
N ILE A 96 -3.05 -13.25 10.92
CA ILE A 96 -3.48 -11.85 10.82
C ILE A 96 -2.82 -11.07 11.96
N CYS A 97 -1.93 -10.14 11.61
CA CYS A 97 -1.24 -9.30 12.60
C CYS A 97 -2.18 -8.27 13.23
N LYS A 98 -1.78 -7.71 14.37
CA LYS A 98 -2.49 -6.60 15.02
C LYS A 98 -2.75 -5.47 14.02
N ARG A 99 -3.99 -4.99 13.98
CA ARG A 99 -4.43 -4.00 12.98
C ARG A 99 -3.92 -2.61 13.35
N GLU A 100 -3.23 -1.98 12.41
CA GLU A 100 -2.88 -0.55 12.44
C GLU A 100 -4.11 0.33 12.14
N ASN A 101 -3.97 1.66 12.27
CA ASN A 101 -5.03 2.61 11.97
C ASN A 101 -5.66 2.35 10.58
N PRO A 102 -6.96 1.97 10.52
CA PRO A 102 -7.59 1.52 9.27
C PRO A 102 -8.13 2.66 8.41
N HIS A 103 -8.08 3.91 8.87
CA HIS A 103 -8.68 5.05 8.19
C HIS A 103 -7.89 5.47 6.94
N ASP A 104 -8.62 6.05 5.99
CA ASP A 104 -8.01 6.83 4.91
C ASP A 104 -7.54 8.18 5.49
N ALA A 105 -6.45 8.72 4.93
CA ALA A 105 -5.88 10.01 5.31
C ALA A 105 -5.76 10.91 4.07
N VAL A 106 -5.86 12.22 4.29
CA VAL A 106 -5.63 13.26 3.29
C VAL A 106 -4.23 13.83 3.50
N VAL A 107 -3.48 13.92 2.41
CA VAL A 107 -2.21 14.66 2.37
C VAL A 107 -2.41 15.82 1.42
N PHE A 108 -2.25 17.04 1.91
CA PHE A 108 -2.43 18.25 1.14
C PHE A 108 -1.12 18.66 0.44
N HIS A 109 -1.25 19.30 -0.71
CA HIS A 109 -0.15 20.01 -1.35
C HIS A 109 0.34 21.11 -0.37
N PRO A 110 1.65 21.41 -0.28
CA PRO A 110 2.19 22.37 0.70
C PRO A 110 1.45 23.73 0.78
N LYS A 111 1.00 24.26 -0.38
CA LYS A 111 0.15 25.46 -0.50
C LYS A 111 -1.19 25.41 0.28
N PHE A 112 -1.69 24.23 0.61
CA PHE A 112 -2.94 24.03 1.33
C PHE A 112 -2.71 23.45 2.74
N ALA A 113 -1.53 23.66 3.33
CA ALA A 113 -1.26 23.28 4.71
C ALA A 113 -2.31 23.90 5.67
N GLY A 114 -2.85 23.08 6.57
CA GLY A 114 -3.89 23.48 7.52
C GLY A 114 -5.32 23.54 6.95
N LYS A 115 -5.51 23.24 5.66
CA LYS A 115 -6.85 23.08 5.07
C LYS A 115 -7.39 21.68 5.33
N THR A 116 -8.71 21.56 5.24
CA THR A 116 -9.45 20.29 5.13
C THR A 116 -10.09 20.16 3.75
N LEU A 117 -10.59 18.98 3.39
CA LEU A 117 -11.33 18.77 2.14
C LEU A 117 -12.53 19.73 2.01
N GLU A 118 -13.21 20.03 3.11
CA GLU A 118 -14.34 20.97 3.17
C GLU A 118 -13.95 22.41 2.82
N THR A 119 -12.68 22.78 3.02
CA THR A 119 -12.19 24.17 2.88
C THR A 119 -11.30 24.37 1.67
N LEU A 120 -11.10 23.33 0.85
CA LEU A 120 -10.40 23.44 -0.41
C LEU A 120 -11.20 24.31 -1.40
N PRO A 121 -10.54 25.11 -2.24
CA PRO A 121 -11.22 25.85 -3.31
C PRO A 121 -12.05 24.92 -4.20
N GLU A 122 -13.17 25.42 -4.71
CA GLU A 122 -13.96 24.70 -5.70
C GLU A 122 -13.09 24.27 -6.88
N LYS A 123 -13.42 23.09 -7.45
CA LYS A 123 -12.69 22.44 -8.55
C LYS A 123 -11.25 22.06 -8.22
N SER A 124 -10.83 22.11 -6.94
CA SER A 124 -9.54 21.56 -6.50
C SER A 124 -9.46 20.07 -6.83
N VAL A 125 -8.29 19.63 -7.28
CA VAL A 125 -8.08 18.28 -7.78
C VAL A 125 -7.52 17.39 -6.66
N VAL A 126 -8.24 16.32 -6.34
CA VAL A 126 -7.86 15.32 -5.34
C VAL A 126 -7.45 14.01 -6.01
N GLY A 127 -6.22 13.58 -5.74
CA GLY A 127 -5.62 12.39 -6.35
C GLY A 127 -5.98 11.08 -5.63
N THR A 128 -6.66 10.17 -6.32
CA THR A 128 -6.87 8.78 -5.88
C THR A 128 -7.16 7.84 -7.06
N SER A 129 -6.48 6.69 -7.14
CA SER A 129 -6.83 5.62 -8.08
C SER A 129 -7.78 4.57 -7.51
N SER A 130 -8.31 4.78 -6.30
CA SER A 130 -9.27 3.85 -5.68
C SER A 130 -10.69 4.27 -6.01
N LEU A 131 -11.43 3.40 -6.71
CA LEU A 131 -12.86 3.60 -7.00
C LEU A 131 -13.67 3.76 -5.70
N ARG A 132 -13.36 2.95 -4.68
CA ARG A 132 -13.98 3.06 -3.33
C ARG A 132 -13.83 4.46 -2.74
N ARG A 133 -12.63 5.05 -2.81
CA ARG A 133 -12.39 6.40 -2.27
C ARG A 133 -13.06 7.47 -3.13
N ALA A 134 -12.89 7.38 -4.45
CA ALA A 134 -13.47 8.35 -5.39
C ALA A 134 -15.00 8.42 -5.24
N ALA A 135 -15.71 7.29 -5.26
CA ALA A 135 -17.16 7.26 -5.16
C ALA A 135 -17.69 7.89 -3.86
N GLN A 136 -17.07 7.58 -2.72
CA GLN A 136 -17.47 8.14 -1.42
C GLN A 136 -17.20 9.64 -1.35
N LEU A 137 -16.03 10.08 -1.84
CA LEU A 137 -15.62 11.48 -1.75
C LEU A 137 -16.35 12.36 -2.76
N GLN A 138 -16.63 11.88 -3.97
CA GLN A 138 -17.47 12.58 -4.96
C GLN A 138 -18.87 12.84 -4.42
N ARG A 139 -19.44 11.86 -3.72
CA ARG A 139 -20.76 12.03 -3.07
C ARG A 139 -20.73 13.10 -1.98
N LYS A 140 -19.67 13.14 -1.17
CA LYS A 140 -19.57 14.05 -0.01
C LYS A 140 -19.09 15.45 -0.37
N PHE A 141 -18.21 15.57 -1.37
CA PHE A 141 -17.55 16.79 -1.80
C PHE A 141 -17.78 17.02 -3.31
N PRO A 142 -19.03 17.30 -3.73
CA PRO A 142 -19.37 17.44 -5.15
C PRO A 142 -18.71 18.66 -5.82
N HIS A 143 -18.17 19.60 -5.04
CA HIS A 143 -17.45 20.77 -5.52
C HIS A 143 -15.97 20.48 -5.84
N LEU A 144 -15.45 19.29 -5.53
CA LEU A 144 -14.05 18.90 -5.80
C LEU A 144 -13.96 17.98 -7.03
N GLU A 145 -12.82 18.01 -7.71
CA GLU A 145 -12.51 17.10 -8.80
C GLU A 145 -11.67 15.92 -8.30
N PHE A 146 -11.97 14.71 -8.76
CA PHE A 146 -11.22 13.50 -8.37
C PHE A 146 -10.53 12.89 -9.58
N ARG A 147 -9.19 12.86 -9.55
CA ARG A 147 -8.37 12.35 -10.64
C ARG A 147 -7.47 11.21 -10.18
N SER A 148 -7.09 10.33 -11.10
CA SER A 148 -6.28 9.16 -10.77
C SER A 148 -4.82 9.55 -10.54
N ILE A 149 -4.18 9.00 -9.50
CA ILE A 149 -2.74 9.19 -9.24
C ILE A 149 -2.04 7.84 -9.06
N ARG A 150 -1.00 7.61 -9.87
CA ARG A 150 -0.23 6.35 -9.95
C ARG A 150 1.15 6.47 -9.30
N GLY A 151 1.69 5.31 -8.93
CA GLY A 151 2.99 5.14 -8.26
C GLY A 151 2.87 4.61 -6.84
N ASN A 152 3.99 4.24 -6.25
CA ASN A 152 4.09 3.91 -4.83
C ASN A 152 3.95 5.19 -3.97
N LEU A 153 3.99 5.06 -2.64
CA LEU A 153 3.82 6.22 -1.74
C LEU A 153 4.84 7.34 -2.00
N ASN A 154 6.14 7.01 -2.17
CA ASN A 154 7.18 7.98 -2.53
C ASN A 154 6.81 8.77 -3.80
N THR A 155 6.46 8.06 -4.87
CA THR A 155 6.11 8.69 -6.15
C THR A 155 4.89 9.59 -6.04
N ARG A 156 3.87 9.18 -5.27
CA ARG A 156 2.64 9.97 -5.11
C ARG A 156 2.87 11.25 -4.31
N LEU A 157 3.63 11.17 -3.22
CA LEU A 157 3.98 12.35 -2.43
C LEU A 157 4.85 13.30 -3.24
N ARG A 158 5.83 12.77 -3.98
CA ARG A 158 6.65 13.59 -4.87
C ARG A 158 5.81 14.32 -5.92
N LYS A 159 4.87 13.63 -6.58
CA LYS A 159 3.93 14.27 -7.52
C LYS A 159 3.09 15.36 -6.85
N LEU A 160 2.60 15.11 -5.64
CA LEU A 160 1.87 16.12 -4.86
C LEU A 160 2.73 17.33 -4.53
N ASP A 161 4.01 17.13 -4.20
CA ASP A 161 4.89 18.21 -3.72
C ASP A 161 5.49 19.02 -4.88
N GLU A 162 5.81 18.37 -6.00
CA GLU A 162 6.52 18.98 -7.14
C GLU A 162 5.56 19.52 -8.22
N GLN A 163 4.37 18.93 -8.37
CA GLN A 163 3.44 19.27 -9.46
C GLN A 163 2.26 20.09 -8.95
N GLN A 164 1.71 20.94 -9.81
CA GLN A 164 0.51 21.73 -9.49
C GLN A 164 -0.80 21.00 -9.86
N GLU A 165 -0.72 19.73 -10.26
CA GLU A 165 -1.88 18.95 -10.70
C GLU A 165 -2.81 18.58 -9.53
N PHE A 166 -2.28 18.31 -8.34
CA PHE A 166 -3.05 17.81 -7.21
C PHE A 166 -3.03 18.81 -6.05
N SER A 167 -4.20 19.19 -5.55
CA SER A 167 -4.37 19.96 -4.32
C SER A 167 -4.27 19.09 -3.06
N ALA A 168 -4.64 17.81 -3.20
CA ALA A 168 -4.50 16.79 -2.16
C ALA A 168 -4.43 15.38 -2.78
N ILE A 169 -3.97 14.40 -2.01
CA ILE A 169 -4.08 12.97 -2.36
C ILE A 169 -4.65 12.19 -1.17
N ILE A 170 -5.32 11.07 -1.49
CA ILE A 170 -5.89 10.19 -0.47
C ILE A 170 -5.04 8.93 -0.33
N LEU A 171 -4.54 8.69 0.87
CA LEU A 171 -3.67 7.58 1.23
C LEU A 171 -4.26 6.78 2.40
N ALA A 172 -3.61 5.67 2.77
CA ALA A 172 -4.00 4.91 3.97
C ALA A 172 -3.12 5.40 5.14
N THR A 173 -3.74 5.69 6.29
CA THR A 173 -3.03 6.18 7.48
C THR A 173 -1.93 5.21 7.91
N ALA A 174 -2.24 3.91 7.99
CA ALA A 174 -1.25 2.87 8.30
C ALA A 174 -0.05 2.81 7.33
N GLY A 175 -0.22 3.23 6.07
CA GLY A 175 0.87 3.28 5.11
C GLY A 175 1.83 4.43 5.43
N LEU A 176 1.30 5.62 5.72
CA LEU A 176 2.09 6.79 6.10
C LEU A 176 2.81 6.57 7.43
N GLN A 177 2.12 5.98 8.42
CA GLN A 177 2.70 5.72 9.73
C GLN A 177 3.90 4.78 9.67
N ARG A 178 3.79 3.67 8.92
CA ARG A 178 4.92 2.72 8.73
C ARG A 178 6.11 3.35 8.02
N MET A 179 5.87 4.30 7.11
CA MET A 179 6.93 5.02 6.41
C MET A 179 7.57 6.13 7.28
N GLY A 180 7.10 6.34 8.51
CA GLY A 180 7.55 7.44 9.36
C GLY A 180 7.00 8.80 8.94
N TRP A 181 5.95 8.85 8.12
CA TRP A 181 5.39 10.07 7.53
C TRP A 181 4.05 10.48 8.13
N HIS A 182 3.84 10.18 9.42
CA HIS A 182 2.63 10.58 10.15
C HIS A 182 2.42 12.10 10.11
N ASN A 183 3.49 12.89 10.13
CA ASN A 183 3.45 14.37 10.03
C ASN A 183 2.93 14.88 8.67
N ARG A 184 2.83 14.03 7.65
CA ARG A 184 2.24 14.40 6.35
C ARG A 184 0.71 14.36 6.36
N VAL A 185 0.11 13.71 7.36
CA VAL A 185 -1.36 13.59 7.46
C VAL A 185 -1.93 14.97 7.83
N GLY A 186 -2.81 15.50 6.97
CA GLY A 186 -3.51 16.76 7.21
C GLY A 186 -4.95 16.59 7.70
N GLN A 187 -5.59 15.45 7.37
CA GLN A 187 -6.94 15.07 7.79
C GLN A 187 -7.10 13.55 7.76
#